data_AF-A0AAF1AJJ8-F1
#
_entry.id   AF-A0AAF1AJJ8-F1
#
_cell.length_a   1.000
_cell.length_b   1.000
_cell.length_c   1.000
_cell.angle_alpha   90.00
_cell.angle_beta   90.00
_cell.angle_gamma   90.00
#
_symmetry.space_group_name_H-M   'P 1'
#
loop_
_entity.id
_entity.type
_entity.pdbx_description
1 polymer ?
#
loop_
_entity_poly.entity_id
_entity_poly.type
_entity_poly.pdbx_seq_one_letter_code
_entity_poly.pdbx_strand_id
1 'polypeptide(L)'
;MSMASASNNQASSSSSSTLHPTKWDVFLSFRGKDTRYTFTDYLYHSLQRNGIKTFRDAPNIRSGEIITSALFQAIQDSKIYIVVLSQNFASSQYCLDELVEILSCRGKLDRLLIPVFYCIEPSVVKYQTGSYGEAFRKHGNYHGPDLLDKWRATLRKVGEFSGYHVRENTFQVDVINEITDRVLQEINTMPSALEVAQYLGMNSPVKDEATLSSNVTAGVHNQNNGPFKGSSFLEIYIYIIYDNIYIYRSKILGELRELLHLPLIKNLNIIIF
;
A
#
# COMPACT_ATOMS: atom_id res chain seq x y z
N MET A 1 -7.82 -36.07 47.05
CA MET A 1 -8.46 -35.19 46.06
C MET A 1 -7.50 -34.05 45.77
N SER A 2 -6.77 -34.13 44.66
CA SER A 2 -5.86 -33.06 44.22
C SER A 2 -6.38 -32.57 42.87
N MET A 3 -6.78 -31.29 42.82
CA MET A 3 -7.34 -30.68 41.61
C MET A 3 -6.22 -30.28 40.66
N ALA A 4 -6.31 -30.79 39.43
CA ALA A 4 -5.45 -30.42 38.32
C ALA A 4 -5.82 -29.04 37.77
N SER A 5 -4.84 -28.15 37.66
CA SER A 5 -4.95 -26.87 36.96
C SER A 5 -4.84 -27.10 35.45
N ALA A 6 -5.94 -26.86 34.72
CA ALA A 6 -5.97 -26.88 33.26
C ALA A 6 -5.45 -25.53 32.72
N SER A 7 -4.31 -25.56 32.04
CA SER A 7 -3.77 -24.41 31.29
C SER A 7 -4.48 -24.30 29.95
N ASN A 8 -5.23 -23.22 29.78
CA ASN A 8 -6.00 -22.90 28.58
C ASN A 8 -5.08 -22.19 27.56
N ASN A 9 -4.45 -22.94 26.65
CA ASN A 9 -3.70 -22.36 25.53
C ASN A 9 -4.67 -22.01 24.40
N GLN A 10 -5.20 -20.78 24.41
CA GLN A 10 -5.80 -20.17 23.23
C GLN A 10 -4.68 -19.83 22.23
N ALA A 11 -4.63 -20.59 21.13
CA ALA A 11 -3.84 -20.24 19.97
C ALA A 11 -4.46 -19.01 19.31
N SER A 12 -3.84 -17.85 19.49
CA SER A 12 -4.13 -16.65 18.72
C SER A 12 -3.67 -16.85 17.28
N SER A 13 -4.64 -16.94 16.36
CA SER A 13 -4.43 -16.99 14.93
C SER A 13 -3.85 -15.67 14.43
N SER A 14 -2.53 -15.59 14.34
CA SER A 14 -1.81 -14.52 13.64
C SER A 14 -2.08 -14.63 12.14
N SER A 15 -2.78 -13.67 11.52
CA SER A 15 -2.95 -13.66 10.07
C SER A 15 -1.60 -13.44 9.37
N SER A 16 -1.22 -14.40 8.52
CA SER A 16 -0.04 -14.33 7.65
C SER A 16 -0.21 -13.17 6.68
N SER A 17 0.72 -12.22 6.63
CA SER A 17 0.87 -11.34 5.49
C SER A 17 1.65 -12.10 4.42
N THR A 18 0.96 -12.89 3.60
CA THR A 18 1.55 -13.44 2.39
C THR A 18 1.97 -12.27 1.49
N LEU A 19 3.28 -12.09 1.28
CA LEU A 19 3.82 -11.14 0.32
C LEU A 19 3.43 -11.63 -1.07
N HIS A 20 2.32 -11.10 -1.59
CA HIS A 20 1.85 -11.39 -2.92
C HIS A 20 2.60 -10.52 -3.94
N PRO A 21 2.95 -11.06 -5.13
CA PRO A 21 3.37 -10.25 -6.26
C PRO A 21 2.42 -9.06 -6.44
N THR A 22 2.95 -7.82 -6.45
CA THR A 22 2.11 -6.64 -6.67
C THR A 22 1.48 -6.73 -8.05
N LYS A 23 0.18 -7.03 -8.10
CA LYS A 23 -0.60 -7.15 -9.34
C LYS A 23 -0.79 -5.82 -10.05
N TRP A 24 -0.74 -4.72 -9.30
CA TRP A 24 -1.06 -3.39 -9.76
C TRP A 24 0.10 -2.44 -9.50
N ASP A 25 0.36 -1.55 -10.45
CA ASP A 25 1.30 -0.46 -10.26
C ASP A 25 0.64 0.67 -9.44
N VAL A 26 -0.65 0.93 -9.69
CA VAL A 26 -1.41 2.00 -9.02
C VAL A 26 -2.74 1.49 -8.48
N PHE A 27 -3.07 1.87 -7.25
CA PHE A 27 -4.44 1.87 -6.74
C PHE A 27 -5.02 3.28 -6.81
N LEU A 28 -6.17 3.45 -7.45
CA LEU A 28 -6.84 4.74 -7.61
C LEU A 28 -8.10 4.81 -6.74
N SER A 29 -8.00 5.55 -5.64
CA SER A 29 -9.05 5.84 -4.66
C SER A 29 -9.74 7.16 -4.99
N PHE A 30 -11.08 7.21 -4.99
CA PHE A 30 -11.83 8.42 -5.31
C PHE A 30 -13.30 8.34 -4.90
N ARG A 31 -13.94 9.50 -4.79
CA ARG A 31 -15.40 9.54 -4.66
C ARG A 31 -16.06 9.36 -6.01
N GLY A 32 -16.60 8.18 -6.25
CA GLY A 32 -17.23 7.87 -7.54
C GLY A 32 -18.32 8.85 -7.99
N LYS A 33 -19.14 9.40 -7.08
CA LYS A 33 -20.17 10.38 -7.45
C LYS A 33 -19.61 11.71 -7.95
N ASP A 34 -18.38 12.05 -7.58
CA ASP A 34 -17.78 13.36 -7.87
C ASP A 34 -16.92 13.31 -9.13
N THR A 35 -16.09 12.27 -9.29
CA THR A 35 -15.00 12.30 -10.28
C THR A 35 -14.94 11.12 -11.24
N ARG A 36 -15.83 10.12 -11.11
CA ARG A 36 -15.76 8.86 -11.88
C ARG A 36 -15.68 9.04 -13.39
N TYR A 37 -16.52 9.92 -13.94
CA TYR A 37 -16.67 10.14 -15.39
C TYR A 37 -16.01 11.43 -15.86
N THR A 38 -15.18 12.02 -14.99
CA THR A 38 -14.48 13.29 -15.25
C THR A 38 -13.00 13.07 -14.97
N PHE A 39 -12.42 13.80 -14.01
CA PHE A 39 -10.98 13.78 -13.75
C PHE A 39 -10.39 12.37 -13.54
N THR A 40 -11.07 11.52 -12.77
CA THR A 40 -10.57 10.17 -12.48
C THR A 40 -10.59 9.26 -13.71
N ASP A 41 -11.56 9.43 -14.62
CA ASP A 41 -11.63 8.65 -15.86
C ASP A 41 -10.43 9.00 -16.77
N TYR A 42 -10.18 10.29 -16.95
CA TYR A 42 -9.06 10.78 -17.76
C TYR A 42 -7.71 10.38 -17.16
N LEU A 43 -7.54 10.50 -15.85
CA LEU A 43 -6.34 10.05 -15.16
C LEU A 43 -6.11 8.54 -15.34
N TYR A 44 -7.16 7.72 -15.13
CA TYR A 44 -7.09 6.28 -15.35
C TYR A 44 -6.66 5.93 -16.77
N HIS A 45 -7.26 6.56 -17.78
CA HIS A 45 -6.91 6.31 -19.17
C HIS A 45 -5.51 6.80 -19.54
N SER A 46 -5.03 7.90 -18.94
CA SER A 46 -3.64 8.35 -19.11
C SER A 46 -2.65 7.33 -18.57
N LEU A 47 -2.86 6.82 -17.36
CA LEU A 47 -2.04 5.78 -16.75
C LEU A 47 -2.02 4.51 -17.62
N GLN A 48 -3.20 4.04 -18.06
CA GLN A 48 -3.32 2.86 -18.92
C GLN A 48 -2.62 3.01 -20.27
N ARG A 49 -2.73 4.17 -20.92
CA ARG A 49 -2.04 4.45 -22.20
C ARG A 49 -0.52 4.42 -22.06
N ASN A 50 0.00 4.71 -20.87
CA ASN A 50 1.43 4.64 -20.55
C ASN A 50 1.84 3.28 -19.97
N GLY A 51 1.01 2.24 -20.11
CA GLY A 51 1.33 0.87 -19.68
C GLY A 51 1.30 0.64 -18.17
N ILE A 52 0.83 1.62 -17.38
CA ILE A 52 0.77 1.52 -15.93
C ILE A 52 -0.49 0.73 -15.55
N LYS A 53 -0.32 -0.42 -14.89
CA LYS A 53 -1.44 -1.29 -14.48
C LYS A 53 -2.16 -0.67 -13.29
N THR A 54 -3.36 -0.13 -13.52
CA THR A 54 -4.11 0.61 -12.50
C THR A 54 -5.34 -0.16 -12.06
N PHE A 55 -5.45 -0.42 -10.75
CA PHE A 55 -6.72 -0.78 -10.14
C PHE A 55 -7.54 0.50 -9.91
N ARG A 56 -8.66 0.63 -10.63
CA ARG A 56 -9.60 1.74 -10.44
C ARG A 56 -10.73 1.29 -9.53
N ASP A 57 -10.79 1.84 -8.31
CA ASP A 57 -11.90 1.51 -7.41
C ASP A 57 -13.25 1.87 -8.05
N ALA A 58 -14.27 1.08 -7.78
CA ALA A 58 -15.60 1.27 -8.34
C ALA A 58 -16.67 1.48 -7.25
N PRO A 59 -16.57 2.55 -6.43
CA PRO A 59 -17.39 2.68 -5.21
C PRO A 59 -18.90 2.92 -5.48
N ASN A 60 -19.31 3.20 -6.74
CA ASN A 60 -20.71 3.41 -7.10
C ASN A 60 -21.42 2.16 -7.65
N ILE A 61 -20.70 1.06 -7.94
CA ILE A 61 -21.31 -0.20 -8.43
C ILE A 61 -21.60 -1.16 -7.27
N ARG A 62 -20.96 -0.94 -6.11
CA ARG A 62 -21.11 -1.75 -4.91
C ARG A 62 -22.16 -1.14 -4.01
N SER A 63 -23.42 -1.34 -4.38
CA SER A 63 -24.55 -1.15 -3.47
C SER A 63 -24.37 -2.11 -2.28
N GLY A 64 -23.96 -1.59 -1.13
CA GLY A 64 -24.35 -2.16 0.17
C GLY A 64 -23.40 -3.10 0.91
N GLU A 65 -22.17 -3.38 0.47
CA GLU A 65 -21.30 -4.29 1.25
C GLU A 65 -19.89 -3.75 1.47
N ILE A 66 -19.48 -3.89 2.74
CA ILE A 66 -18.14 -3.92 3.35
C ILE A 66 -17.01 -3.95 2.31
N ILE A 67 -15.91 -3.21 2.55
CA ILE A 67 -14.68 -3.34 1.74
C ILE A 67 -14.44 -4.82 1.43
N THR A 68 -14.64 -5.19 0.16
CA THR A 68 -14.57 -6.60 -0.20
C THR A 68 -13.14 -7.09 -0.01
N SER A 69 -12.96 -8.38 0.30
CA SER A 69 -11.62 -8.98 0.39
C SER A 69 -10.78 -8.68 -0.86
N ALA A 70 -11.41 -8.63 -2.04
CA ALA A 70 -10.75 -8.25 -3.28
C ALA A 70 -10.26 -6.79 -3.33
N LEU A 71 -10.95 -5.85 -2.66
CA LEU A 71 -10.51 -4.46 -2.57
C LEU A 71 -9.32 -4.32 -1.63
N PHE A 72 -9.38 -4.94 -0.45
CA PHE A 72 -8.23 -5.03 0.47
C PHE A 72 -7.01 -5.63 -0.22
N GLN A 73 -7.21 -6.74 -0.94
CA GLN A 73 -6.13 -7.37 -1.70
C GLN A 73 -5.57 -6.42 -2.77
N ALA A 74 -6.42 -5.70 -3.50
CA ALA A 74 -5.95 -4.74 -4.49
C ALA A 74 -5.11 -3.61 -3.87
N ILE A 75 -5.47 -3.11 -2.68
CA ILE A 75 -4.67 -2.12 -1.93
C ILE A 75 -3.31 -2.72 -1.57
N GLN A 76 -3.28 -3.95 -1.05
CA GLN A 76 -2.05 -4.65 -0.68
C GLN A 76 -1.19 -5.05 -1.89
N ASP A 77 -1.79 -5.24 -3.06
CA ASP A 77 -1.10 -5.62 -4.29
C ASP A 77 -0.69 -4.42 -5.16
N SER A 78 -0.88 -3.18 -4.67
CA SER A 78 -0.59 -1.95 -5.45
C SER A 78 0.66 -1.21 -4.97
N LYS A 79 1.60 -0.93 -5.88
CA LYS A 79 2.88 -0.25 -5.54
C LYS A 79 2.72 1.21 -5.12
N ILE A 80 1.79 1.93 -5.76
CA ILE A 80 1.54 3.36 -5.56
C ILE A 80 0.06 3.59 -5.29
N TYR A 81 -0.26 4.49 -4.38
CA TYR A 81 -1.62 4.93 -4.09
C TYR A 81 -1.87 6.33 -4.63
N ILE A 82 -2.93 6.52 -5.42
CA ILE A 82 -3.42 7.85 -5.79
C ILE A 82 -4.79 8.03 -5.15
N VAL A 83 -4.94 9.11 -4.37
CA VAL A 83 -6.20 9.42 -3.66
C VAL A 83 -6.75 10.74 -4.17
N VAL A 84 -7.83 10.68 -4.94
CA VAL A 84 -8.55 11.86 -5.45
C VAL A 84 -9.56 12.32 -4.39
N LEU A 85 -9.13 13.32 -3.61
CA LEU A 85 -9.91 13.95 -2.55
C LEU A 85 -10.79 15.03 -3.16
N SER A 86 -12.10 14.77 -3.23
CA SER A 86 -13.11 15.70 -3.74
C SER A 86 -13.99 16.23 -2.61
N GLN A 87 -14.82 17.24 -2.92
CA GLN A 87 -15.68 17.91 -1.93
C GLN A 87 -16.55 16.94 -1.09
N ASN A 88 -17.05 15.84 -1.66
CA ASN A 88 -17.90 14.87 -0.98
C ASN A 88 -17.19 13.55 -0.65
N PHE A 89 -15.86 13.48 -0.73
CA PHE A 89 -15.11 12.25 -0.42
C PHE A 89 -15.41 11.76 0.99
N ALA A 90 -15.32 12.64 2.01
CA ALA A 90 -15.60 12.29 3.39
C ALA A 90 -17.07 11.94 3.67
N SER A 91 -17.99 12.22 2.75
CA SER A 91 -19.40 11.84 2.91
C SER A 91 -19.63 10.33 2.75
N SER A 92 -18.64 9.60 2.23
CA SER A 92 -18.72 8.16 2.01
C SER A 92 -17.91 7.43 3.08
N GLN A 93 -18.59 6.64 3.92
CA GLN A 93 -17.93 5.72 4.86
C GLN A 93 -16.90 4.84 4.12
N TYR A 94 -17.28 4.29 2.97
CA TYR A 94 -16.39 3.46 2.15
C TYR A 94 -15.10 4.17 1.76
N CYS A 95 -15.16 5.42 1.28
CA CYS A 95 -13.96 6.18 0.95
C CYS A 95 -13.07 6.43 2.18
N LEU A 96 -13.67 6.62 3.37
CA LEU A 96 -12.91 6.82 4.61
C LEU A 96 -12.25 5.52 5.11
N ASP A 97 -12.96 4.40 5.06
CA ASP A 97 -12.43 3.09 5.44
C ASP A 97 -11.33 2.64 4.48
N GLU A 98 -11.49 2.89 3.18
CA GLU A 98 -10.45 2.63 2.18
C GLU A 98 -9.19 3.46 2.45
N LEU A 99 -9.35 4.76 2.76
CA LEU A 99 -8.22 5.64 3.04
C LEU A 99 -7.44 5.21 4.30
N VAL A 100 -8.14 4.68 5.30
CA VAL A 100 -7.52 4.09 6.49
C VAL A 100 -6.64 2.90 6.11
N GLU A 101 -7.13 2.01 5.25
CA GLU A 101 -6.35 0.85 4.83
C GLU A 101 -5.15 1.27 3.97
N ILE A 102 -5.35 2.19 3.03
CA ILE A 102 -4.26 2.75 2.21
C ILE A 102 -3.15 3.30 3.11
N LEU A 103 -3.50 4.10 4.12
CA LEU A 103 -2.50 4.69 5.01
C LEU A 103 -1.77 3.64 5.87
N SER A 104 -2.48 2.59 6.28
CA SER A 104 -1.91 1.43 6.98
C SER A 104 -0.92 0.67 6.08
N CYS A 105 -1.32 0.30 4.86
CA CYS A 105 -0.46 -0.39 3.88
C CYS A 105 0.75 0.47 3.50
N ARG A 106 0.56 1.77 3.25
CA ARG A 106 1.63 2.74 2.99
C ARG A 106 2.69 2.70 4.09
N GLY A 107 2.28 2.73 5.35
CA GLY A 107 3.21 2.73 6.49
C GLY A 107 3.96 1.40 6.65
N LYS A 108 3.31 0.27 6.36
CA LYS A 108 3.92 -1.06 6.49
C LYS A 108 4.85 -1.42 5.33
N LEU A 109 4.51 -0.98 4.12
CA LEU A 109 5.16 -1.39 2.88
C LEU A 109 6.04 -0.29 2.28
N ASP A 110 6.13 0.87 2.95
CA ASP A 110 6.86 2.07 2.52
C ASP A 110 6.52 2.50 1.08
N ARG A 111 5.22 2.51 0.78
CA ARG A 111 4.71 2.82 -0.55
C ARG A 111 4.44 4.31 -0.74
N LEU A 112 4.50 4.77 -1.98
CA LEU A 112 4.16 6.15 -2.31
C LEU A 112 2.64 6.36 -2.25
N LEU A 113 2.22 7.47 -1.63
CA LEU A 113 0.84 7.96 -1.66
C LEU A 113 0.83 9.37 -2.23
N ILE A 114 0.08 9.57 -3.32
CA ILE A 114 -0.10 10.84 -4.01
C ILE A 114 -1.53 11.34 -3.76
N PRO A 115 -1.74 12.34 -2.88
CA PRO A 115 -3.04 12.98 -2.77
C PRO A 115 -3.26 13.92 -3.95
N VAL A 116 -4.47 13.91 -4.49
CA VAL A 116 -4.95 14.87 -5.49
C VAL A 116 -6.13 15.62 -4.88
N PHE A 117 -5.95 16.91 -4.63
CA PHE A 117 -6.96 17.81 -4.08
C PHE A 117 -7.83 18.35 -5.22
N TYR A 118 -8.96 17.69 -5.48
CA TYR A 118 -9.86 18.01 -6.59
C TYR A 118 -11.00 18.93 -6.14
N CYS A 119 -10.91 20.20 -6.57
CA CYS A 119 -11.81 21.29 -6.20
C CYS A 119 -12.04 21.40 -4.68
N ILE A 120 -10.99 21.13 -3.90
CA ILE A 120 -11.01 21.20 -2.44
C ILE A 120 -9.66 21.72 -1.93
N GLU A 121 -9.69 22.56 -0.90
CA GLU A 121 -8.47 23.03 -0.26
C GLU A 121 -7.89 21.95 0.68
N PRO A 122 -6.57 21.72 0.71
CA PRO A 122 -5.95 20.73 1.61
C PRO A 122 -6.26 20.99 3.09
N SER A 123 -6.45 22.25 3.48
CA SER A 123 -6.83 22.63 4.85
C SER A 123 -8.19 22.06 5.25
N VAL A 124 -9.14 21.99 4.30
CA VAL A 124 -10.46 21.36 4.51
C VAL A 124 -10.30 19.88 4.79
N VAL A 125 -9.41 19.20 4.06
CA VAL A 125 -9.08 17.78 4.28
C VAL A 125 -8.40 17.59 5.63
N LYS A 126 -7.34 18.36 5.92
CA LYS A 126 -6.46 18.21 7.08
C LYS A 126 -7.15 18.52 8.41
N TYR A 127 -7.98 19.56 8.42
CA TYR A 127 -8.68 20.03 9.63
C TYR A 127 -10.16 19.63 9.65
N GLN A 128 -10.63 18.90 8.62
CA GLN A 128 -12.01 18.44 8.48
C GLN A 128 -13.03 19.59 8.66
N THR A 129 -12.77 20.73 8.02
CA THR A 129 -13.67 21.89 8.02
C THR A 129 -14.63 21.83 6.82
N GLY A 130 -15.48 22.83 6.62
CA GLY A 130 -16.35 22.94 5.44
C GLY A 130 -17.20 21.68 5.19
N SER A 131 -17.16 21.16 3.95
CA SER A 131 -17.93 19.96 3.57
C SER A 131 -17.53 18.71 4.36
N TYR A 132 -16.26 18.61 4.76
CA TYR A 132 -15.79 17.46 5.54
C TYR A 132 -16.31 17.55 6.98
N GLY A 133 -16.34 18.73 7.58
CA GLY A 133 -16.93 18.93 8.91
C GLY A 133 -18.40 18.53 8.96
N GLU A 134 -19.16 18.92 7.93
CA GLU A 134 -20.56 18.52 7.78
C GLU A 134 -20.72 17.00 7.58
N ALA A 135 -19.81 16.36 6.82
CA ALA A 135 -19.79 14.91 6.68
C ALA A 135 -19.53 14.20 8.02
N PHE A 136 -18.56 14.68 8.82
CA PHE A 136 -18.27 14.13 10.15
C PHE A 136 -19.43 14.31 11.13
N ARG A 137 -20.13 15.45 11.07
CA ARG A 137 -21.35 15.65 11.88
C ARG A 137 -22.42 14.61 11.55
N LYS A 138 -22.62 14.31 10.26
CA LYS A 138 -23.56 13.26 9.83
C LYS A 138 -23.12 11.87 10.29
N HIS A 139 -21.85 11.53 10.10
CA HIS A 139 -21.30 10.24 10.56
C HIS A 139 -21.41 10.06 12.07
N GLY A 140 -21.29 11.13 12.85
CA GLY A 140 -21.45 11.10 14.31
C GLY A 140 -22.84 10.68 14.81
N ASN A 141 -23.85 10.68 13.94
CA ASN A 141 -25.18 10.16 14.28
C ASN A 141 -25.26 8.63 14.21
N TYR A 142 -24.31 7.98 13.53
CA TYR A 142 -24.37 6.55 13.21
C TYR A 142 -23.14 5.75 13.69
N HIS A 143 -22.03 6.43 13.99
CA HIS A 143 -20.75 5.81 14.33
C HIS A 143 -20.20 6.33 15.66
N GLY A 144 -19.50 5.44 16.37
CA GLY A 144 -18.86 5.75 17.64
C GLY A 144 -17.62 6.65 17.50
N PRO A 145 -17.18 7.28 18.61
CA PRO A 145 -16.06 8.22 18.60
C PRO A 145 -14.75 7.62 18.08
N ASP A 146 -14.45 6.37 18.44
CA ASP A 146 -13.19 5.70 18.04
C ASP A 146 -13.02 5.63 16.52
N LEU A 147 -14.10 5.31 15.79
CA LEU A 147 -14.08 5.23 14.33
C LEU A 147 -13.93 6.62 13.71
N LEU A 148 -14.63 7.63 14.25
CA LEU A 148 -14.52 9.02 13.79
C LEU A 148 -13.12 9.55 14.00
N ASP A 149 -12.50 9.26 15.15
CA ASP A 149 -11.15 9.71 15.46
C ASP A 149 -10.11 9.03 14.58
N LYS A 150 -10.31 7.74 14.26
CA LYS A 150 -9.49 7.03 13.26
C LYS A 150 -9.57 7.71 11.90
N TRP A 151 -10.77 8.04 11.41
CA TRP A 151 -10.93 8.74 10.13
C TRP A 151 -10.32 10.15 10.16
N ARG A 152 -10.49 10.91 11.25
CA ARG A 152 -9.88 12.24 11.41
C ARG A 152 -8.36 12.16 11.38
N ALA A 153 -7.77 11.21 12.11
CA ALA A 153 -6.32 11.02 12.14
C ALA A 153 -5.77 10.67 10.75
N THR A 154 -6.46 9.77 10.03
CA THR A 154 -6.09 9.40 8.66
C THR A 154 -6.15 10.60 7.71
N LEU A 155 -7.25 11.35 7.70
CA LEU A 155 -7.40 12.52 6.83
C LEU A 155 -6.39 13.63 7.17
N ARG A 156 -6.13 13.85 8.46
CA ARG A 156 -5.09 14.78 8.90
C ARG A 156 -3.73 14.39 8.34
N LYS A 157 -3.37 13.11 8.43
CA LYS A 157 -2.09 12.60 7.93
C LYS A 157 -1.98 12.73 6.41
N VAL A 158 -3.03 12.35 5.68
CA VAL A 158 -3.06 12.47 4.21
C VAL A 158 -3.00 13.94 3.77
N GLY A 159 -3.67 14.84 4.49
CA GLY A 159 -3.62 16.28 4.24
C GLY A 159 -2.27 16.95 4.57
N GLU A 160 -1.31 16.23 5.18
CA GLU A 160 0.07 16.70 5.34
C GLU A 160 0.97 16.35 4.15
N PHE A 161 0.55 15.41 3.30
CA PHE A 161 1.37 14.98 2.17
C PHE A 161 1.31 15.98 1.01
N SER A 162 2.47 16.21 0.39
CA SER A 162 2.56 16.98 -0.86
C SER A 162 1.81 16.26 -1.98
N GLY A 163 0.95 17.00 -2.67
CA GLY A 163 0.07 16.46 -3.70
C GLY A 163 -0.17 17.43 -4.84
N TYR A 164 -1.12 17.07 -5.69
CA TYR A 164 -1.53 17.88 -6.83
C TYR A 164 -2.84 18.59 -6.53
N HIS A 165 -3.02 19.78 -7.09
CA HIS A 165 -4.21 20.61 -6.87
C HIS A 165 -4.92 20.81 -8.20
N VAL A 166 -6.20 20.45 -8.24
CA VAL A 166 -7.06 20.68 -9.40
C VAL A 166 -8.11 21.69 -8.98
N ARG A 167 -7.98 22.93 -9.43
CA ARG A 167 -8.97 24.00 -9.21
C ARG A 167 -9.87 24.13 -10.44
N GLU A 168 -10.95 24.90 -10.31
CA GLU A 168 -11.91 25.12 -11.41
C GLU A 168 -11.26 25.68 -12.68
N ASN A 169 -10.22 26.49 -12.53
CA ASN A 169 -9.46 27.10 -13.63
C ASN A 169 -8.16 26.37 -13.98
N THR A 170 -7.95 25.15 -13.47
CA THR A 170 -6.76 24.35 -13.77
C THR A 170 -6.97 23.56 -15.05
N PHE A 171 -5.99 23.59 -15.96
CA PHE A 171 -5.94 22.65 -17.08
C PHE A 171 -5.69 21.24 -16.54
N GLN A 172 -6.78 20.47 -16.38
CA GLN A 172 -6.72 19.15 -15.76
C GLN A 172 -5.77 18.19 -16.49
N VAL A 173 -5.61 18.36 -17.81
CA VAL A 173 -4.70 17.56 -18.64
C VAL A 173 -3.24 17.72 -18.18
N ASP A 174 -2.81 18.93 -17.83
CA ASP A 174 -1.44 19.18 -17.38
C ASP A 174 -1.18 18.45 -16.07
N VAL A 175 -2.11 18.55 -15.11
CA VAL A 175 -2.01 17.84 -13.83
C VAL A 175 -2.04 16.32 -14.03
N ILE A 176 -2.86 15.81 -14.95
CA ILE A 176 -2.92 14.38 -15.26
C ILE A 176 -1.59 13.90 -15.86
N ASN A 177 -0.99 14.67 -16.76
CA ASN A 177 0.31 14.35 -17.35
C ASN A 177 1.39 14.36 -16.27
N GLU A 178 1.46 15.39 -15.43
CA GLU A 178 2.42 15.46 -14.33
C GLU A 178 2.29 14.29 -13.34
N ILE A 179 1.07 13.89 -12.99
CA ILE A 179 0.84 12.71 -12.14
C ILE A 179 1.31 11.44 -12.86
N THR A 180 0.99 11.31 -14.16
CA THR A 180 1.36 10.13 -14.95
C THR A 180 2.87 9.99 -15.06
N ASP A 181 3.57 11.09 -15.36
CA ASP A 181 5.03 11.15 -15.48
C ASP A 181 5.70 10.83 -14.16
N ARG A 182 5.21 11.40 -13.05
CA ARG A 182 5.70 11.08 -11.70
C ARG A 182 5.55 9.59 -11.41
N VAL A 183 4.37 9.01 -11.66
CA VAL A 183 4.14 7.58 -11.42
C VAL A 183 5.06 6.72 -12.29
N LEU A 184 5.24 7.09 -13.56
CA LEU A 184 6.13 6.38 -14.47
C LEU A 184 7.59 6.44 -14.01
N GLN A 185 8.04 7.62 -13.57
CA GLN A 185 9.37 7.80 -12.99
C GLN A 185 9.56 6.91 -11.76
N GLU A 186 8.61 6.92 -10.83
CA GLU A 186 8.67 6.10 -9.61
C GLU A 186 8.77 4.61 -9.96
N ILE A 187 7.91 4.11 -10.86
CA ILE A 187 7.94 2.71 -11.31
C ILE A 187 9.27 2.37 -12.00
N ASN A 188 9.81 3.25 -12.83
CA ASN A 188 11.08 3.01 -13.54
C ASN A 188 12.29 3.09 -12.62
N THR A 189 12.20 3.80 -11.51
CA THR A 189 13.25 3.83 -10.47
C THR A 189 13.16 2.67 -9.49
N MET A 190 12.03 1.96 -9.46
CA MET A 190 11.92 0.74 -8.67
C MET A 190 12.83 -0.32 -9.29
N PRO A 191 13.75 -0.90 -8.50
CA PRO A 191 14.63 -1.93 -9.01
C PRO A 191 13.79 -3.09 -9.55
N SER A 192 14.16 -3.61 -10.71
CA SER A 192 13.59 -4.87 -11.16
C SER A 192 14.07 -6.02 -10.28
N ALA A 193 13.28 -7.09 -10.24
CA ALA A 193 13.70 -8.36 -9.65
C ALA A 193 15.03 -8.85 -10.24
N LEU A 194 15.28 -8.60 -11.53
CA LEU A 194 16.53 -8.99 -12.16
C LEU A 194 17.73 -8.15 -11.67
N GLU A 195 17.58 -6.84 -11.54
CA GLU A 195 18.65 -5.95 -11.07
C GLU A 195 19.03 -6.23 -9.62
N VAL A 196 18.05 -6.50 -8.77
CA VAL A 196 18.32 -6.91 -7.39
C VAL A 196 18.95 -8.30 -7.36
N ALA A 197 18.49 -9.25 -8.18
CA ALA A 197 19.11 -10.57 -8.26
C ALA A 197 20.59 -10.46 -8.70
N GLN A 198 20.88 -9.64 -9.70
CA GLN A 198 22.23 -9.37 -10.19
C GLN A 198 23.11 -8.71 -9.12
N TYR A 199 22.58 -7.68 -8.47
CA TYR A 199 23.27 -6.97 -7.40
C TYR A 199 23.59 -7.89 -6.20
N LEU A 200 22.76 -8.90 -5.98
CA LEU A 200 22.90 -9.89 -4.92
C LEU A 200 23.74 -11.11 -5.30
N GLY A 201 24.27 -11.15 -6.53
CA GLY A 201 25.03 -12.31 -7.01
C GLY A 201 24.19 -13.55 -7.30
N MET A 202 22.85 -13.41 -7.37
CA MET A 202 21.90 -14.49 -7.66
C MET A 202 21.80 -14.80 -9.17
N ASN A 203 22.88 -14.58 -9.92
CA ASN A 203 22.98 -14.83 -11.37
C ASN A 203 23.06 -16.33 -11.72
N SER A 204 23.19 -17.19 -10.72
CA SER A 204 23.13 -18.64 -10.86
C SER A 204 21.78 -19.16 -10.37
N PRO A 205 21.16 -20.14 -11.05
CA PRO A 205 20.08 -20.93 -10.46
C PRO A 205 20.50 -21.39 -9.06
N VAL A 206 19.62 -21.21 -8.07
CA VAL A 206 19.84 -21.75 -6.73
C VAL A 206 19.71 -23.26 -6.81
N LYS A 207 20.86 -23.95 -6.85
CA LYS A 207 20.94 -25.40 -7.00
C LYS A 207 20.87 -26.13 -5.66
N ASP A 208 21.21 -25.44 -4.57
CA ASP A 208 21.26 -25.98 -3.22
C ASP A 208 21.13 -24.89 -2.13
N GLU A 209 20.97 -25.37 -0.90
CA GLU A 209 20.78 -24.57 0.32
C GLU A 209 21.99 -23.71 0.68
N ALA A 210 23.21 -24.16 0.40
CA ALA A 210 24.42 -23.40 0.68
C ALA A 210 24.55 -22.15 -0.22
N THR A 211 24.11 -22.27 -1.47
CA THR A 211 24.04 -21.14 -2.41
C THR A 211 22.96 -20.14 -1.98
N LEU A 212 21.87 -20.60 -1.38
CA LEU A 212 20.82 -19.74 -0.84
C LEU A 212 21.30 -18.93 0.36
N SER A 213 21.86 -19.59 1.38
CA SER A 213 22.33 -18.95 2.61
C SER A 213 23.44 -17.92 2.37
N SER A 214 24.33 -18.20 1.43
CA SER A 214 25.38 -17.25 1.02
C SER A 214 24.81 -16.01 0.31
N ASN A 215 23.84 -16.19 -0.61
CA ASN A 215 23.15 -15.08 -1.26
C ASN A 215 22.36 -14.21 -0.27
N VAL A 216 21.77 -14.83 0.76
CA VAL A 216 21.04 -14.11 1.82
C VAL A 216 21.95 -13.29 2.70
N THR A 217 23.06 -13.87 3.11
CA THR A 217 24.07 -13.16 3.91
C THR A 217 24.68 -11.99 3.12
N ALA A 218 24.95 -12.19 1.83
CA ALA A 218 25.45 -11.15 0.94
C ALA A 218 24.45 -10.00 0.77
N GLY A 219 23.15 -10.30 0.63
CA GLY A 219 22.11 -9.29 0.46
C GLY A 219 21.84 -8.43 1.68
N VAL A 220 21.87 -9.01 2.87
CA VAL A 220 21.76 -8.26 4.13
C VAL A 220 22.97 -7.34 4.32
N HIS A 221 24.17 -7.78 3.95
CA HIS A 221 25.37 -6.94 4.02
C HIS A 221 25.32 -5.79 3.01
N ASN A 222 24.80 -6.05 1.82
CA ASN A 222 24.66 -5.07 0.73
C ASN A 222 23.53 -4.04 0.96
N GLN A 223 22.46 -4.34 1.72
CA GLN A 223 21.45 -3.32 2.09
C GLN A 223 22.05 -2.07 2.73
N ASN A 224 23.11 -2.23 3.52
CA ASN A 224 23.69 -1.13 4.28
C ASN A 224 24.60 -0.24 3.41
N ASN A 225 25.20 -0.81 2.37
CA ASN A 225 26.25 -0.18 1.56
C ASN A 225 25.90 -0.02 0.07
N GLY A 226 24.68 -0.40 -0.33
CA GLY A 226 24.23 -0.45 -1.72
C GLY A 226 23.38 0.73 -2.19
N PRO A 227 23.16 0.84 -3.52
CA PRO A 227 22.29 1.86 -4.11
C PRO A 227 20.79 1.60 -3.86
N PHE A 228 20.41 0.36 -3.52
CA PHE A 228 19.03 -0.03 -3.24
C PHE A 228 18.82 -0.15 -1.72
N LYS A 229 18.12 0.81 -1.11
CA LYS A 229 17.82 0.86 0.33
C LYS A 229 16.32 0.90 0.57
N GLY A 230 15.85 0.35 1.69
CA GLY A 230 14.45 0.45 2.12
C GLY A 230 13.60 -0.80 1.85
N SER A 231 12.29 -0.70 2.12
CA SER A 231 11.35 -1.82 2.09
C SER A 231 11.14 -2.41 0.69
N SER A 232 11.27 -1.58 -0.36
CA SER A 232 11.22 -2.00 -1.76
C SER A 232 12.31 -3.03 -2.10
N PHE A 233 13.53 -2.87 -1.55
CA PHE A 233 14.61 -3.85 -1.72
C PHE A 233 14.24 -5.20 -1.10
N LEU A 234 13.64 -5.22 0.09
CA LEU A 234 13.22 -6.45 0.75
C LEU A 234 12.05 -7.13 0.03
N GLU A 235 11.08 -6.36 -0.45
CA GLU A 235 9.99 -6.89 -1.28
C GLU A 235 10.55 -7.55 -2.54
N ILE A 236 11.46 -6.88 -3.25
CA ILE A 236 12.07 -7.42 -4.47
C ILE A 236 12.96 -8.63 -4.15
N TYR A 237 13.69 -8.59 -3.04
CA TYR A 237 14.52 -9.69 -2.58
C TYR A 237 13.70 -10.95 -2.26
N ILE A 238 12.61 -10.79 -1.50
CA ILE A 238 11.69 -11.88 -1.17
C ILE A 238 10.99 -12.38 -2.45
N TYR A 239 10.62 -11.49 -3.36
CA TYR A 239 10.03 -11.83 -4.65
C TYR A 239 10.97 -12.67 -5.51
N ILE A 240 12.26 -12.30 -5.61
CA ILE A 240 13.29 -13.10 -6.33
C ILE A 240 13.45 -14.47 -5.70
N ILE A 241 13.48 -14.55 -4.36
CA ILE A 241 13.54 -15.83 -3.65
C ILE A 241 12.29 -16.67 -3.95
N TYR A 242 11.10 -16.07 -3.95
CA TYR A 242 9.84 -16.79 -4.20
C TYR A 242 9.71 -17.27 -5.64
N ASP A 243 10.02 -16.45 -6.63
CA ASP A 243 9.90 -16.79 -8.06
C ASP A 243 10.95 -17.81 -8.50
N ASN A 244 12.16 -17.78 -7.92
CA ASN A 244 13.23 -18.71 -8.29
C ASN A 244 13.26 -20.00 -7.48
N ILE A 245 12.45 -20.13 -6.41
CA ILE A 245 12.58 -21.24 -5.45
C ILE A 245 11.21 -21.80 -5.05
N TYR A 246 10.49 -22.36 -6.02
CA TYR A 246 9.30 -23.17 -5.75
C TYR A 246 9.59 -24.44 -4.91
N ILE A 247 10.87 -24.87 -4.82
CA ILE A 247 11.27 -26.19 -4.29
C ILE A 247 11.61 -26.17 -2.78
N TYR A 248 11.99 -25.03 -2.19
CA TYR A 248 12.48 -24.96 -0.79
C TYR A 248 11.61 -24.10 0.15
N ARG A 249 10.33 -23.93 -0.20
CA ARG A 249 9.37 -23.03 0.48
C ARG A 249 9.38 -23.15 2.01
N SER A 250 9.35 -24.36 2.59
CA SER A 250 9.26 -24.54 4.04
C SER A 250 10.55 -24.21 4.81
N LYS A 251 11.71 -24.21 4.15
CA LYS A 251 13.02 -24.02 4.80
C LYS A 251 13.50 -22.56 4.74
N ILE A 252 13.17 -21.86 3.65
CA ILE A 252 13.34 -20.40 3.50
C ILE A 252 12.65 -19.64 4.63
N LEU A 253 11.45 -20.09 5.02
CA LEU A 253 10.65 -19.51 6.10
C LEU A 253 11.36 -19.65 7.46
N GLY A 254 12.18 -20.70 7.65
CA GLY A 254 12.99 -20.91 8.85
C GLY A 254 14.21 -19.99 8.92
N GLU A 255 14.95 -19.81 7.82
CA GLU A 255 16.14 -18.94 7.80
C GLU A 255 15.78 -17.44 7.84
N LEU A 256 14.69 -17.02 7.17
CA LEU A 256 14.20 -15.64 7.29
C LEU A 256 13.78 -15.29 8.72
N ARG A 257 13.32 -16.28 9.51
CA ARG A 257 12.98 -16.13 10.93
C ARG A 257 14.22 -15.90 11.80
N GLU A 258 15.34 -16.54 11.51
CA GLU A 258 16.64 -16.27 12.15
C GLU A 258 17.15 -14.86 11.82
N LEU A 259 16.96 -14.39 10.59
CA LEU A 259 17.40 -13.06 10.14
C LEU A 259 16.56 -11.92 10.74
N LEU A 260 15.28 -12.14 11.01
CA LEU A 260 14.39 -11.20 11.73
C LEU A 260 14.88 -10.86 13.15
N HIS A 261 15.80 -11.66 13.74
CA HIS A 261 16.41 -11.37 15.03
C HIS A 261 17.60 -10.39 14.96
N LEU A 262 18.11 -10.07 13.76
CA LEU A 262 19.13 -9.04 13.59
C LEU A 262 18.55 -7.66 13.97
N PRO A 263 19.29 -6.83 14.72
CA PRO A 263 18.79 -5.54 15.21
C PRO A 263 18.34 -4.58 14.10
N LEU A 264 18.81 -4.79 12.85
CA LEU A 264 18.45 -4.01 11.67
C LEU A 264 17.06 -4.36 11.09
N ILE A 265 16.51 -5.56 11.36
CA ILE A 265 15.27 -6.08 10.73
C ILE A 265 14.07 -6.02 11.69
N LYS A 266 14.29 -5.72 12.99
CA LYS A 266 13.21 -5.64 14.02
C LYS A 266 12.09 -4.63 13.74
N ASN A 267 12.25 -3.72 12.78
CA ASN A 267 11.22 -2.77 12.39
C ASN A 267 10.27 -3.30 11.29
N LEU A 268 10.53 -4.47 10.71
CA LEU A 268 9.66 -5.11 9.75
C LEU A 268 8.78 -6.16 10.45
N ASN A 269 7.49 -5.85 10.59
CA ASN A 269 6.47 -6.83 10.98
C ASN A 269 6.18 -7.78 9.79
N ILE A 270 7.12 -8.67 9.48
CA ILE A 270 6.91 -9.77 8.53
C ILE A 270 6.56 -11.01 9.36
N ILE A 271 5.30 -11.44 9.30
CA ILE A 271 4.86 -12.70 9.90
C ILE A 271 5.07 -13.81 8.88
N ILE A 272 6.03 -14.70 9.16
CA ILE A 272 6.40 -15.84 8.33
C ILE A 272 5.75 -17.09 8.92
N PHE A 273 4.91 -17.79 8.13
CA PHE A 273 4.31 -19.08 8.48
C PHE A 273 5.20 -20.25 8.07
#